data_AF-A0A3L8D750-F1
#
_entry.id   AF-A0A3L8D750-F1
#
_cell.length_a   1.000
_cell.length_b   1.000
_cell.length_c   1.000
_cell.angle_alpha   90.00
_cell.angle_beta   90.00
_cell.angle_gamma   90.00
#
_symmetry.space_group_name_H-M   'P 1'
#
loop_
_entity.id
_entity.type
_entity.pdbx_description
1 polymer ?
#
loop_
_entity_poly.entity_id
_entity_poly.type
_entity_poly.pdbx_seq_one_letter_code
_entity_poly.pdbx_strand_id
1 'polypeptide(L)'
;MPKTKTSISNRLSQYVREFPSFKTDGTVLFCKICNKVVSAEKIFTVKQHLASKKHIELANKNEVTRSTQQLFGESSISKMNNTQFAKDLCSALISADIPLYKMRNQNFVSFLEKYTQHKVPSETTLRTNSVKDLYKATIENIKSCVKNHFLWISIDETTDATGRYVANIIIGILDSEELSAKRKYLLNTVV
;
A
#
# COMPACT_ATOMS: atom_id res chain seq x y z
N MET A 1 54.47 -29.50 20.14
CA MET A 1 54.09 -28.62 19.01
C MET A 1 53.17 -27.52 19.54
N PRO A 2 53.51 -26.22 19.43
CA PRO A 2 52.62 -25.16 19.86
C PRO A 2 51.49 -25.00 18.83
N LYS A 3 50.23 -24.98 19.28
CA LYS A 3 49.08 -24.75 18.42
C LYS A 3 49.14 -23.32 17.87
N THR A 4 49.46 -23.18 16.59
CA THR A 4 49.44 -21.89 15.87
C THR A 4 48.05 -21.27 15.97
N LYS A 5 47.96 -20.04 16.49
CA LYS A 5 46.70 -19.29 16.61
C LYS A 5 46.11 -19.07 15.21
N THR A 6 44.95 -19.65 14.95
CA THR A 6 44.17 -19.37 13.74
C THR A 6 43.82 -17.88 13.70
N SER A 7 44.01 -17.24 12.54
CA SER A 7 43.60 -15.85 12.34
C SER A 7 42.13 -15.66 12.73
N ILE A 8 41.80 -14.55 13.41
CA ILE A 8 40.46 -14.22 13.90
C ILE A 8 39.43 -14.29 12.76
N SER A 9 39.81 -13.82 11.57
CA SER A 9 38.98 -13.87 10.37
C SER A 9 38.64 -15.31 9.94
N ASN A 10 39.60 -16.25 10.00
CA ASN A 10 39.36 -17.65 9.68
C ASN A 10 38.41 -18.32 10.67
N ARG A 11 38.53 -17.99 11.96
CA ARG A 11 37.62 -18.51 13.01
C ARG A 11 36.19 -18.01 12.83
N LEU A 12 36.02 -16.72 12.50
CA LEU A 12 34.71 -16.13 12.24
C LEU A 12 34.06 -16.74 10.99
N SER A 13 34.83 -16.91 9.92
CA SER A 13 34.37 -17.57 8.69
C SER A 13 33.94 -19.02 8.94
N GLN A 14 34.64 -19.75 9.81
CA GLN A 14 34.23 -21.10 10.21
C GLN A 14 32.89 -21.09 10.96
N TYR A 15 32.67 -20.14 11.88
CA TYR A 15 31.39 -20.04 12.59
C TYR A 15 30.23 -19.66 11.67
N VAL A 16 30.44 -18.81 10.67
CA VAL A 16 29.40 -18.49 9.69
C VAL A 16 29.06 -19.71 8.81
N ARG A 17 30.05 -20.56 8.51
CA ARG A 17 29.83 -21.82 7.78
C ARG A 17 29.07 -22.86 8.60
N GLU A 18 29.39 -22.99 9.89
CA GLU A 18 28.73 -23.94 10.79
C GLU A 18 27.34 -23.46 11.24
N PHE A 19 27.11 -22.14 11.32
CA PHE A 19 25.89 -21.55 11.85
C PHE A 19 25.34 -20.45 10.91
N PRO A 20 24.38 -20.78 10.03
CA PRO A 20 23.86 -19.86 9.00
C PRO A 20 23.17 -18.59 9.54
N SER A 21 22.81 -18.57 10.83
CA SER A 21 22.18 -17.43 11.52
C SER A 21 23.13 -16.26 11.78
N PHE A 22 24.43 -16.42 11.53
CA PHE A 22 25.45 -15.38 11.72
C PHE A 22 25.94 -14.75 10.40
N LYS A 23 26.49 -13.53 10.50
CA LYS A 23 27.30 -12.83 9.49
C LYS A 23 28.61 -12.40 10.13
N THR A 24 29.63 -12.17 9.30
CA THR A 24 30.91 -11.61 9.74
C THR A 24 31.40 -10.59 8.72
N ASP A 25 32.07 -9.55 9.20
CA ASP A 25 32.83 -8.58 8.41
C ASP A 25 34.36 -8.80 8.57
N GLY A 26 34.75 -10.01 8.97
CA GLY A 26 36.14 -10.39 9.27
C GLY A 26 36.64 -9.94 10.65
N THR A 27 35.94 -9.01 11.30
CA THR A 27 36.29 -8.45 12.62
C THR A 27 35.34 -8.88 13.73
N VAL A 28 34.03 -8.94 13.45
CA VAL A 28 32.98 -9.23 14.45
C VAL A 28 32.00 -10.30 13.95
N LEU A 29 31.47 -11.12 14.88
CA LEU A 29 30.39 -12.06 14.60
C LEU A 29 29.04 -11.42 14.93
N PHE A 30 28.16 -11.35 13.95
CA PHE A 30 26.85 -10.69 14.07
C PHE A 30 25.71 -11.69 13.91
N CYS A 31 24.78 -11.73 14.85
CA CYS A 31 23.58 -12.57 14.72
C CYS A 31 22.48 -11.84 13.94
N LYS A 32 22.05 -12.41 12.80
CA LYS A 32 20.95 -11.87 11.98
C LYS A 32 19.61 -11.86 12.70
N ILE A 33 19.38 -12.83 13.59
CA ILE A 33 18.10 -13.04 14.28
C ILE A 33 17.97 -12.11 15.49
N CYS A 34 19.05 -11.95 16.26
CA CYS A 34 19.04 -11.13 17.46
C CYS A 34 19.52 -9.69 17.25
N ASN A 35 19.95 -9.35 16.04
CA ASN A 35 20.48 -8.05 15.65
C ASN A 35 21.57 -7.52 16.60
N LYS A 36 22.48 -8.41 17.04
CA LYS A 36 23.54 -8.07 18.01
C LYS A 36 24.85 -8.76 17.68
N VAL A 37 25.93 -8.11 18.11
CA VAL A 37 27.28 -8.68 18.09
C VAL A 37 27.39 -9.76 19.16
N VAL A 38 27.99 -10.89 18.81
CA VAL A 38 28.22 -12.03 19.69
C VAL A 38 29.72 -12.27 19.79
N SER A 39 30.24 -12.45 21.01
CA SER A 39 31.65 -12.77 21.20
C SER A 39 31.97 -14.12 20.57
N ALA A 40 32.98 -14.11 19.69
CA ALA A 40 33.47 -15.28 18.98
C ALA A 40 34.80 -15.80 19.56
N GLU A 41 35.15 -15.39 20.78
CA GLU A 41 36.39 -15.85 21.43
C GLU A 41 36.38 -17.36 21.72
N LYS A 42 35.20 -17.89 22.09
CA LYS A 42 34.98 -19.29 22.40
C LYS A 42 33.71 -19.77 21.70
N ILE A 43 33.79 -20.94 21.06
CA ILE A 43 32.62 -21.58 20.41
C ILE A 43 31.45 -21.79 21.39
N PHE A 44 31.76 -21.99 22.68
CA PHE A 44 30.77 -22.13 23.73
C PHE A 44 29.83 -20.92 23.82
N THR A 45 30.37 -19.70 23.73
CA THR A 45 29.59 -18.45 23.80
C THR A 45 28.63 -18.33 22.61
N VAL A 46 29.07 -18.78 21.42
CA VAL A 46 28.25 -18.83 20.21
C VAL A 46 27.12 -19.84 20.38
N LYS A 47 27.41 -21.04 20.87
CA LYS A 47 26.39 -22.08 21.15
C LYS A 47 25.40 -21.65 22.23
N GLN A 48 25.88 -21.01 23.30
CA GLN A 48 25.03 -20.49 24.36
C GLN A 48 24.10 -19.38 23.85
N HIS A 49 24.57 -18.53 22.94
CA HIS A 49 23.72 -17.54 22.28
C HIS A 49 22.57 -18.20 21.50
N LEU A 50 22.86 -19.24 20.71
CA LEU A 50 21.85 -19.98 19.94
C LEU A 50 20.83 -20.66 20.86
N ALA A 51 21.28 -21.19 22.00
CA ALA A 51 20.43 -21.82 23.00
C ALA A 51 19.68 -20.81 23.91
N SER A 52 19.91 -19.50 23.75
CA SER A 52 19.25 -18.50 24.61
C SER A 52 17.76 -18.38 24.27
N LYS A 53 16.91 -18.22 25.30
CA LYS A 53 15.45 -18.03 25.14
C LYS A 53 15.11 -16.93 24.12
N LYS A 54 15.82 -15.80 24.20
CA LYS A 54 15.65 -14.67 23.28
C LYS A 54 15.95 -15.03 21.82
N HIS A 55 16.96 -15.87 21.56
CA HIS A 55 17.27 -16.31 20.20
C HIS A 55 16.19 -17.26 19.67
N ILE A 56 15.77 -18.23 20.48
CA ILE A 56 14.75 -19.22 20.11
C ILE A 56 13.41 -18.54 19.81
N GLU A 57 12.97 -17.61 20.66
CA GLU A 57 11.73 -16.86 20.46
C GLU A 57 11.74 -16.02 19.16
N LEU A 58 12.86 -15.35 18.87
CA LEU A 58 13.02 -14.56 17.65
C LEU A 58 13.16 -15.43 16.40
N ALA A 59 13.82 -16.59 16.50
CA ALA A 59 13.93 -17.54 15.41
C ALA A 59 12.55 -18.10 15.03
N ASN A 60 11.74 -18.49 16.02
CA ASN A 60 10.37 -18.98 15.79
C ASN A 60 9.46 -17.90 15.19
N LYS A 61 9.57 -16.63 15.63
CA LYS A 61 8.84 -15.51 15.02
C LYS A 61 9.25 -15.28 13.56
N ASN A 62 10.56 -15.37 13.26
CA ASN A 62 11.06 -15.16 11.90
C ASN A 62 10.61 -16.25 10.92
N GLU A 63 10.47 -17.50 11.36
CA GLU A 63 9.92 -18.60 10.54
C GLU A 63 8.46 -18.34 10.17
N VAL A 64 7.64 -17.91 11.14
CA VAL A 64 6.22 -17.55 10.93
C VAL A 64 6.09 -16.33 10.00
N THR A 65 6.95 -15.32 10.14
CA THR A 65 6.95 -14.15 9.23
C THR A 65 7.55 -14.43 7.87
N ARG A 66 8.32 -15.51 7.66
CA ARG A 66 8.89 -15.85 6.34
C ARG A 66 7.81 -16.26 5.34
N SER A 67 6.68 -16.77 5.82
CA SER A 67 5.46 -16.98 5.01
C SER A 67 4.69 -15.68 4.71
N THR A 68 5.05 -14.55 5.31
CA THR A 68 4.35 -13.26 5.14
C THR A 68 5.25 -12.10 4.72
N GLN A 69 6.56 -12.29 4.64
CA GLN A 69 7.50 -11.28 4.13
C GLN A 69 7.72 -11.50 2.64
N GLN A 70 6.76 -11.01 1.84
CA GLN A 70 7.06 -10.65 0.47
C GLN A 70 8.12 -9.54 0.51
N LEU A 71 9.34 -9.91 0.11
CA LEU A 71 10.42 -8.99 -0.19
C LEU A 71 9.87 -7.96 -1.18
N PHE A 72 10.01 -6.66 -0.89
CA PHE A 72 9.66 -5.57 -1.79
C PHE A 72 10.58 -5.60 -3.03
N GLY A 73 10.26 -6.50 -3.96
CA GLY A 73 10.86 -6.66 -5.27
C GLY A 73 9.79 -6.76 -6.36
N GLU A 74 8.60 -6.21 -6.13
CA GLU A 74 7.66 -5.98 -7.21
C GLU A 74 8.21 -4.86 -8.10
N SER A 75 8.60 -5.24 -9.30
CA SER A 75 9.00 -4.36 -10.39
C SER A 75 8.05 -3.16 -10.49
N SER A 76 8.58 -1.95 -10.61
CA SER A 76 7.79 -0.71 -10.65
C SER A 76 6.64 -0.74 -11.68
N ILE A 77 6.82 -1.53 -12.74
CA ILE A 77 5.84 -1.79 -13.79
C ILE A 77 4.62 -2.57 -13.28
N SER A 78 4.80 -3.61 -12.45
CA SER A 78 3.68 -4.42 -11.95
C SER A 78 2.82 -3.63 -10.95
N LYS A 79 3.45 -2.80 -10.12
CA LYS A 79 2.75 -1.84 -9.25
C LYS A 79 2.00 -0.79 -10.04
N MET A 80 2.62 -0.17 -11.05
CA MET A 80 1.95 0.79 -11.93
C MET A 80 0.73 0.17 -12.62
N ASN A 81 0.87 -1.02 -13.19
CA ASN A 81 -0.23 -1.71 -13.88
C ASN A 81 -1.38 -2.05 -12.91
N ASN A 82 -1.06 -2.49 -11.69
CA ASN A 82 -2.08 -2.77 -10.67
C ASN A 82 -2.79 -1.48 -10.20
N THR A 83 -2.06 -0.37 -10.07
CA THR A 83 -2.67 0.93 -9.74
C THR A 83 -3.55 1.47 -10.85
N GLN A 84 -3.18 1.28 -12.12
CA GLN A 84 -3.98 1.72 -13.26
C GLN A 84 -5.25 0.88 -13.39
N PHE A 85 -5.13 -0.46 -13.33
CA PHE A 85 -6.27 -1.37 -13.30
C PHE A 85 -7.29 -1.01 -12.20
N ALA A 86 -6.81 -0.70 -11.00
CA ALA A 86 -7.66 -0.29 -9.89
C ALA A 86 -8.40 1.04 -10.15
N LYS A 87 -7.80 1.97 -10.89
CA LYS A 87 -8.45 3.24 -11.29
C LYS A 87 -9.51 3.01 -12.35
N ASP A 88 -9.18 2.22 -13.37
CA ASP A 88 -10.08 1.91 -14.49
C ASP A 88 -11.30 1.12 -14.01
N LEU A 89 -11.08 0.11 -13.16
CA LEU A 89 -12.17 -0.63 -12.53
C LEU A 89 -13.06 0.29 -11.68
N CYS A 90 -12.47 1.17 -10.87
CA CYS A 90 -13.24 2.12 -10.06
C CYS A 90 -14.09 3.06 -10.94
N SER A 91 -13.50 3.58 -12.01
CA SER A 91 -14.17 4.47 -12.96
C SER A 91 -15.35 3.78 -13.63
N ALA A 92 -15.16 2.53 -14.09
CA ALA A 92 -16.20 1.73 -14.72
C ALA A 92 -17.37 1.46 -13.76
N LEU A 93 -17.09 1.08 -12.51
CA LEU A 93 -18.12 0.83 -11.50
C LEU A 93 -18.93 2.09 -11.20
N ILE A 94 -18.27 3.23 -10.97
CA ILE A 94 -18.95 4.50 -10.69
C ILE A 94 -19.79 4.95 -11.88
N SER A 95 -19.24 4.87 -13.09
CA SER A 95 -19.95 5.27 -14.32
C SER A 95 -21.17 4.39 -14.61
N ALA A 96 -21.15 3.13 -14.17
CA ALA A 96 -22.27 2.20 -14.30
C ALA A 96 -23.25 2.23 -13.12
N ASP A 97 -23.10 3.18 -12.18
CA ASP A 97 -23.86 3.25 -10.93
C ASP A 97 -23.82 1.94 -10.10
N ILE A 98 -22.65 1.29 -10.09
CA ILE A 98 -22.40 0.07 -9.32
C ILE A 98 -21.69 0.42 -8.02
N PRO A 99 -22.33 0.19 -6.85
CA PRO A 99 -21.71 0.48 -5.57
C PRO A 99 -20.43 -0.33 -5.31
N LEU A 100 -19.39 0.33 -4.80
CA LEU A 100 -18.07 -0.29 -4.55
C LEU A 100 -18.14 -1.46 -3.55
N TYR A 101 -19.13 -1.49 -2.64
CA TYR A 101 -19.28 -2.61 -1.69
C TYR A 101 -19.52 -3.95 -2.38
N LYS A 102 -19.96 -3.96 -3.65
CA LYS A 102 -20.08 -5.19 -4.45
C LYS A 102 -18.75 -5.92 -4.61
N MET A 103 -17.61 -5.23 -4.46
CA MET A 103 -16.28 -5.85 -4.44
C MET A 103 -16.02 -6.70 -3.18
N ARG A 104 -16.91 -6.70 -2.18
CA ARG A 104 -16.83 -7.67 -1.06
C ARG A 104 -17.36 -9.06 -1.43
N ASN A 105 -18.08 -9.18 -2.54
CA ASN A 105 -18.62 -10.46 -2.96
C ASN A 105 -17.51 -11.31 -3.59
N GLN A 106 -17.14 -12.41 -2.93
CA GLN A 106 -16.03 -13.25 -3.38
C GLN A 106 -16.30 -13.90 -4.74
N ASN A 107 -17.54 -14.25 -5.08
CA ASN A 107 -17.86 -14.83 -6.39
C ASN A 107 -17.66 -13.80 -7.51
N PHE A 108 -18.04 -12.55 -7.24
CA PHE A 108 -17.84 -11.45 -8.19
C PHE A 108 -16.35 -11.15 -8.38
N VAL A 109 -15.59 -11.08 -7.29
CA VAL A 109 -14.13 -10.89 -7.32
C VAL A 109 -13.45 -12.04 -8.07
N SER A 110 -13.73 -13.29 -7.69
CA SER A 110 -13.15 -14.47 -8.34
C SER A 110 -13.48 -14.55 -9.84
N PHE A 111 -14.69 -14.12 -10.24
CA PHE A 111 -15.06 -14.00 -11.65
C PHE A 111 -14.17 -12.98 -12.37
N LEU A 112 -14.04 -11.77 -11.83
CA LEU A 112 -13.20 -10.73 -12.43
C LEU A 112 -11.73 -11.16 -12.50
N GLU A 113 -11.17 -11.71 -11.43
CA GLU A 113 -9.78 -12.18 -11.39
C GLU A 113 -9.53 -13.29 -12.41
N LYS A 114 -10.49 -14.22 -12.58
CA LYS A 114 -10.40 -15.30 -13.57
C LYS A 114 -10.26 -14.78 -15.00
N TYR A 115 -11.03 -13.76 -15.39
CA TYR A 115 -11.06 -13.29 -16.77
C TYR A 115 -10.07 -12.15 -17.05
N THR A 116 -9.73 -11.34 -16.04
CA THR A 116 -8.78 -10.23 -16.20
C THR A 116 -7.34 -10.64 -15.95
N GLN A 117 -7.09 -11.75 -15.26
CA GLN A 117 -5.75 -12.16 -14.80
C GLN A 117 -5.06 -11.11 -13.91
N HIS A 118 -5.84 -10.16 -13.37
CA HIS A 118 -5.40 -9.15 -12.43
C HIS A 118 -6.04 -9.42 -11.08
N LYS A 119 -5.27 -9.21 -10.01
CA LYS A 119 -5.82 -9.22 -8.65
C LYS A 119 -6.74 -8.03 -8.49
N VAL A 120 -7.96 -8.26 -8.03
CA VAL A 120 -8.94 -7.19 -7.83
C VAL A 120 -8.67 -6.50 -6.49
N PRO A 121 -8.57 -5.15 -6.47
CA PRO A 121 -8.39 -4.41 -5.23
C PRO A 121 -9.63 -4.53 -4.33
N SER A 122 -9.40 -4.52 -3.01
CA SER A 122 -10.49 -4.48 -2.03
C SER A 122 -11.29 -3.19 -2.13
N GLU A 123 -12.54 -3.18 -1.66
CA GLU A 123 -13.35 -1.96 -1.57
C GLU A 123 -12.61 -0.84 -0.82
N THR A 124 -11.96 -1.15 0.30
CA THR A 124 -11.20 -0.16 1.08
C THR A 124 -10.09 0.46 0.25
N THR A 125 -9.38 -0.35 -0.55
CA THR A 125 -8.33 0.13 -1.46
C THR A 125 -8.90 1.06 -2.52
N LEU A 126 -10.02 0.67 -3.15
CA LEU A 126 -10.71 1.50 -4.16
C LEU A 126 -11.17 2.84 -3.57
N ARG A 127 -11.80 2.81 -2.39
CA ARG A 127 -12.33 4.00 -1.71
C ARG A 127 -11.22 4.95 -1.25
N THR A 128 -10.10 4.42 -0.78
CA THR A 128 -9.02 5.24 -0.20
C THR A 128 -8.13 5.86 -1.26
N ASN A 129 -7.86 5.13 -2.35
CA ASN A 129 -6.91 5.55 -3.37
C ASN A 129 -7.63 6.00 -4.65
N SER A 130 -8.32 5.08 -5.34
CA SER A 130 -8.91 5.33 -6.66
C SER A 130 -9.99 6.41 -6.65
N VAL A 131 -10.91 6.39 -5.69
CA VAL A 131 -12.00 7.39 -5.60
C VAL A 131 -11.46 8.80 -5.37
N LYS A 132 -10.43 8.95 -4.54
CA LYS A 132 -9.82 10.27 -4.27
C LYS A 132 -9.16 10.84 -5.52
N ASP A 133 -8.45 10.01 -6.27
CA ASP A 133 -7.80 10.43 -7.50
C ASP A 133 -8.83 10.79 -8.59
N LEU A 134 -9.88 9.97 -8.74
CA LEU A 134 -10.98 10.26 -9.67
C LEU A 134 -11.70 11.56 -9.31
N TYR A 135 -12.00 11.76 -8.03
CA TYR A 135 -12.62 13.00 -7.57
C TYR A 135 -11.77 14.23 -7.92
N LYS A 136 -10.47 14.19 -7.61
CA LYS A 136 -9.55 15.28 -7.96
C LYS A 136 -9.51 15.54 -9.47
N ALA A 137 -9.41 14.50 -10.28
CA ALA A 137 -9.42 14.63 -11.74
C ALA A 137 -10.73 15.25 -12.25
N THR A 138 -11.88 14.81 -11.71
CA THR A 138 -13.19 15.38 -12.05
C THR A 138 -13.29 16.85 -11.67
N ILE A 139 -12.83 17.24 -10.47
CA ILE A 139 -12.82 18.64 -10.05
C ILE A 139 -11.93 19.50 -10.94
N GLU A 140 -10.74 19.03 -11.30
CA GLU A 140 -9.86 19.76 -12.23
C GLU A 140 -10.47 19.87 -13.64
N ASN A 141 -11.16 18.83 -14.11
CA ASN A 141 -11.91 18.89 -15.37
C ASN A 141 -13.03 19.94 -15.30
N ILE A 142 -13.81 19.95 -14.21
CA ILE A 142 -14.86 20.97 -14.00
C ILE A 142 -14.24 22.37 -14.02
N LYS A 143 -13.16 22.60 -13.25
CA LYS A 143 -12.44 23.89 -13.22
C LYS A 143 -11.98 24.31 -14.62
N SER A 144 -11.44 23.38 -15.39
CA SER A 144 -11.01 23.65 -16.76
C SER A 144 -12.19 23.98 -17.68
N CYS A 145 -13.33 23.30 -17.51
CA CYS A 145 -14.53 23.56 -18.31
C CYS A 145 -15.16 24.92 -18.02
N VAL A 146 -15.12 25.39 -16.77
CA VAL A 146 -15.72 26.67 -16.37
C VAL A 146 -14.74 27.84 -16.46
N LYS A 147 -13.47 27.58 -16.78
CA LYS A 147 -12.43 28.59 -16.87
C LYS A 147 -12.79 29.64 -17.93
N ASN A 148 -12.62 30.92 -17.59
CA ASN A 148 -12.90 32.08 -18.45
C ASN A 148 -14.38 32.22 -18.88
N HIS A 149 -15.31 31.57 -18.18
CA HIS A 149 -16.74 31.76 -18.39
C HIS A 149 -17.37 32.53 -17.21
N PHE A 150 -18.45 33.27 -17.48
CA PHE A 150 -19.32 33.76 -16.43
C PHE A 150 -20.08 32.58 -15.82
N LEU A 151 -20.25 32.59 -14.50
CA LEU A 151 -20.89 31.50 -13.76
C LEU A 151 -22.12 32.02 -13.02
N TRP A 152 -23.13 31.19 -12.93
CA TRP A 152 -24.17 31.32 -11.92
C TRP A 152 -24.02 30.22 -10.89
N ILE A 153 -24.42 30.51 -9.66
CA ILE A 153 -24.30 29.61 -8.51
C ILE A 153 -25.67 29.56 -7.83
N SER A 154 -26.16 28.35 -7.60
CA SER A 154 -27.34 28.08 -6.77
C SER A 154 -26.89 27.31 -5.54
N ILE A 155 -27.29 27.76 -4.36
CA ILE A 155 -26.92 27.15 -3.09
C ILE A 155 -28.22 26.74 -2.40
N ASP A 156 -28.31 25.47 -2.05
CA ASP A 156 -29.42 24.90 -1.29
C ASP A 156 -28.87 24.31 0.01
N GLU A 157 -29.28 24.88 1.13
CA GLU A 157 -28.93 24.39 2.46
C GLU A 157 -30.02 23.45 2.95
N THR A 158 -29.64 22.21 3.26
CA THR A 158 -30.56 21.19 3.77
C THR A 158 -30.00 20.59 5.07
N THR A 159 -30.89 20.12 5.93
CA THR A 159 -30.52 19.39 7.14
C THR A 159 -30.83 17.92 6.93
N ASP A 160 -29.83 17.05 7.07
CA ASP A 160 -30.02 15.61 6.91
C ASP A 160 -30.82 15.00 8.07
N ALA A 161 -31.24 13.75 7.92
CA ALA A 161 -32.01 13.02 8.94
C ALA A 161 -31.25 12.84 10.28
N THR A 162 -29.95 13.12 10.32
CA THR A 162 -29.10 13.08 11.51
C THR A 162 -28.80 14.47 12.09
N GLY A 163 -29.42 15.52 11.56
CA GLY A 163 -29.25 16.90 12.01
C GLY A 163 -27.99 17.57 11.48
N ARG A 164 -27.32 17.02 10.46
CA ARG A 164 -26.14 17.65 9.85
C ARG A 164 -26.58 18.63 8.76
N TYR A 165 -25.95 19.79 8.76
CA TYR A 165 -26.15 20.80 7.72
C TYR A 165 -25.34 20.42 6.49
N VAL A 166 -26.00 20.39 5.33
CA VAL A 166 -25.39 20.09 4.04
C VAL A 166 -25.71 21.24 3.09
N ALA A 167 -24.69 21.82 2.50
CA ALA A 167 -24.85 22.79 1.43
C ALA A 167 -24.62 22.11 0.08
N ASN A 168 -25.69 22.03 -0.72
CA ASN A 168 -25.64 21.58 -2.10
C ASN A 168 -25.40 22.81 -2.98
N ILE A 169 -24.29 22.81 -3.72
CA ILE A 169 -23.89 23.93 -4.56
C ILE A 169 -23.98 23.46 -6.02
N ILE A 170 -24.85 24.07 -6.81
CA ILE A 170 -24.89 23.86 -8.26
C ILE A 170 -24.24 25.06 -8.91
N ILE A 171 -23.22 24.80 -9.73
CA ILE A 171 -22.61 25.80 -10.60
C ILE A 171 -23.00 25.53 -12.05
N GLY A 172 -23.22 26.59 -12.82
CA GLY A 172 -23.43 26.47 -14.25
C GLY A 172 -22.79 27.62 -15.01
N ILE A 173 -22.50 27.37 -16.28
CA ILE A 173 -21.97 28.39 -17.18
C ILE A 173 -23.13 29.32 -17.59
N LEU A 174 -22.90 30.62 -17.45
CA LEU A 174 -23.79 31.68 -17.90
C LEU A 174 -23.30 32.14 -19.28
N ASP A 175 -23.96 31.65 -20.32
CA ASP A 175 -23.62 31.92 -21.71
C ASP A 175 -24.90 32.07 -22.54
N SER A 176 -24.82 32.86 -23.62
CA SER A 176 -25.86 32.96 -24.63
C SER A 176 -25.95 31.71 -25.51
N GLU A 177 -24.85 30.96 -25.66
CA GLU A 177 -24.87 29.70 -26.40
C GLU A 177 -25.50 28.56 -25.59
N GLU A 178 -26.53 27.92 -26.14
CA GLU A 178 -27.32 26.90 -25.45
C GLU A 178 -26.50 25.66 -25.04
N LEU A 179 -25.52 25.26 -25.85
CA LEU A 179 -24.65 24.11 -25.55
C LEU A 179 -23.75 24.36 -24.33
N SER A 180 -23.24 25.58 -24.21
CA SER A 180 -22.43 26.00 -23.07
C SER A 180 -23.29 26.18 -21.82
N ALA A 181 -24.47 26.79 -21.96
CA ALA A 181 -25.42 27.02 -20.87
C ALA A 181 -26.00 25.73 -20.25
N LYS A 182 -26.01 24.61 -21.00
CA LYS A 182 -26.45 23.30 -20.49
C LYS A 182 -25.45 22.65 -19.52
N ARG A 183 -24.18 23.09 -19.49
CA ARG A 183 -23.17 22.51 -18.59
C ARG A 183 -23.39 23.00 -17.16
N LYS A 184 -23.82 22.08 -16.30
CA LYS A 184 -24.08 22.30 -14.88
C LYS A 184 -23.38 21.22 -14.08
N TYR A 185 -22.84 21.59 -12.93
CA TYR A 185 -22.08 20.70 -12.07
C TYR A 185 -22.59 20.82 -10.64
N LEU A 186 -22.82 19.67 -10.00
CA LEU A 186 -23.17 19.59 -8.59
C LEU A 186 -21.87 19.45 -7.78
N LEU A 187 -21.70 20.33 -6.81
CA LEU A 187 -20.62 20.36 -5.85
C LEU A 187 -21.24 20.22 -4.46
N ASN A 188 -20.82 19.20 -3.72
CA ASN A 188 -21.32 18.99 -2.36
C ASN A 188 -20.22 19.35 -1.36
N THR A 189 -20.58 20.16 -0.37
CA THR A 189 -19.73 20.44 0.79
C THR A 189 -20.48 19.98 2.03
N VAL A 190 -19.91 18.99 2.72
CA VAL A 190 -20.34 18.65 4.08
C VAL A 190 -19.57 19.56 5.02
N VAL A 191 -20.31 20.35 5.81
CA VAL A 191 -19.75 21.26 6.84
C VAL A 191 -19.70 20.54 8.18
#